data_AF-J6ED06-F1
#
_entry.id   AF-J6ED06-F1
#
_cell.length_a   1.000
_cell.length_b   1.000
_cell.length_c   1.000
_cell.angle_alpha   90.00
_cell.angle_beta   90.00
_cell.angle_gamma   90.00
#
_symmetry.space_group_name_H-M   'P 1'
#
loop_
_entity.id
_entity.type
_entity.pdbx_description
1 polymer ?
#
loop_
_entity_poly.entity_id
_entity_poly.type
_entity_poly.pdbx_seq_one_letter_code
_entity_poly.pdbx_strand_id
1 'polypeptide(L)'
;MDFDNLLNLEEQYYQEGFREGQNENITQNFLEGKQYGLQVGFQRFILLGQMEGLCNVIESYGLQNPVLVKNIQTIRTLMKDVKMNNDDESVVEYEKVLVKLKNKFRTVLITLQRLVKNEKKKGLTFEIFEDVSKTIAGEIKGFVEDENTAERKNTQDQAQSW
;
A
#
# COMPACT_ATOMS: atom_id res chain seq x y z
N MET A 1 -38.31 30.70 -34.79
CA MET A 1 -37.45 30.70 -33.59
C MET A 1 -38.36 30.35 -32.43
N ASP A 2 -38.09 29.23 -31.77
CA ASP A 2 -38.95 28.66 -30.75
C ASP A 2 -38.78 29.43 -29.43
N PHE A 3 -39.70 30.33 -29.13
CA PHE A 3 -39.69 31.14 -27.89
C PHE A 3 -39.77 30.26 -26.63
N ASP A 4 -40.32 29.05 -26.76
CA ASP A 4 -40.40 28.06 -25.68
C ASP A 4 -39.02 27.53 -25.26
N ASN A 5 -38.03 27.47 -26.15
CA ASN A 5 -36.66 27.12 -25.77
C ASN A 5 -35.97 28.23 -24.97
N LEU A 6 -36.36 29.50 -25.19
CA LEU A 6 -35.81 30.63 -24.44
C LEU A 6 -36.40 30.71 -23.03
N LEU A 7 -37.68 30.34 -22.85
CA LEU A 7 -38.32 30.27 -21.54
C LEU A 7 -37.82 29.09 -20.68
N ASN A 8 -37.38 27.99 -21.30
CA ASN A 8 -36.88 26.81 -20.59
C ASN A 8 -35.35 26.73 -20.51
N LEU A 9 -34.65 27.83 -20.83
CA LEU A 9 -33.20 27.88 -20.92
C LEU A 9 -32.53 27.56 -19.56
N GLU A 10 -33.11 28.03 -18.47
CA GLU A 10 -32.63 27.74 -17.11
C GLU A 10 -32.70 26.24 -16.78
N GLU A 11 -33.83 25.61 -17.06
CA GLU A 11 -34.04 24.16 -16.86
C GLU A 11 -33.08 23.34 -17.73
N GLN A 12 -32.82 23.79 -18.97
CA GLN A 12 -31.84 23.15 -19.85
C GLN A 12 -30.42 23.22 -19.27
N TYR A 13 -29.98 24.39 -18.81
CA TYR A 13 -28.66 24.53 -18.18
C TYR A 13 -28.57 23.80 -16.83
N TYR A 14 -29.66 23.72 -16.07
CA TYR A 14 -29.71 22.92 -14.84
C TYR A 14 -29.52 21.43 -15.14
N GLN A 15 -30.25 20.90 -16.11
CA GLN A 15 -30.12 19.50 -16.53
C GLN A 15 -28.75 19.21 -17.14
N GLU A 16 -28.20 20.15 -17.91
CA GLU A 16 -26.85 20.05 -18.48
C GLU A 16 -25.80 20.02 -17.37
N GLY A 17 -25.82 20.97 -16.44
CA GLY A 17 -24.90 21.02 -15.30
C GLY A 17 -25.03 19.82 -14.37
N PHE A 18 -26.24 19.31 -14.13
CA PHE A 18 -26.45 18.09 -13.35
C PHE A 18 -25.83 16.86 -14.05
N ARG A 19 -26.03 16.73 -15.36
CA ARG A 19 -25.45 15.62 -16.14
C ARG A 19 -23.94 15.73 -16.25
N GLU A 20 -23.42 16.94 -16.44
CA GLU A 20 -21.99 17.21 -16.47
C GLU A 20 -21.35 16.86 -15.13
N GLY A 21 -21.89 17.38 -14.02
CA GLY A 21 -21.43 17.08 -12.67
C GLY A 21 -21.50 15.59 -12.33
N GLN A 22 -22.58 14.90 -12.71
CA GLN A 22 -22.68 13.45 -12.52
C GLN A 22 -21.61 12.70 -13.33
N ASN A 23 -21.41 13.06 -14.60
CA ASN A 23 -20.45 12.39 -15.47
C ASN A 23 -19.00 12.62 -15.02
N GLU A 24 -18.69 13.85 -14.62
CA GLU A 24 -17.38 14.20 -14.06
C GLU A 24 -17.15 13.47 -12.73
N ASN A 25 -18.13 13.47 -11.83
CA ASN A 25 -18.04 12.77 -10.55
C ASN A 25 -17.78 11.27 -10.73
N ILE A 26 -18.52 10.59 -11.63
CA ILE A 26 -18.29 9.17 -11.93
C ILE A 26 -16.87 8.94 -12.44
N THR A 27 -16.40 9.80 -13.35
CA THR A 27 -15.06 9.68 -13.93
C THR A 27 -13.97 9.89 -12.90
N GLN A 28 -14.09 10.94 -12.07
CA GLN A 28 -13.12 11.25 -11.02
C GLN A 28 -13.10 10.18 -9.93
N ASN A 29 -14.26 9.74 -9.43
CA ASN A 29 -14.34 8.68 -8.43
C ASN A 29 -13.70 7.38 -8.91
N PHE A 30 -13.92 7.03 -10.18
CA PHE A 30 -13.31 5.85 -10.76
C PHE A 30 -11.78 5.96 -10.86
N LEU A 31 -11.28 7.14 -11.26
CA LEU A 31 -9.84 7.40 -11.33
C LEU A 31 -9.20 7.39 -9.93
N GLU A 32 -9.82 8.06 -8.96
CA GLU A 32 -9.38 8.11 -7.57
C GLU A 32 -9.36 6.71 -6.96
N GLY A 33 -10.43 5.92 -7.13
CA GLY A 33 -10.49 4.54 -6.64
C GLY A 33 -9.39 3.65 -7.23
N LYS A 34 -9.06 3.84 -8.52
CA LYS A 34 -7.93 3.14 -9.16
C LYS A 34 -6.58 3.57 -8.60
N GLN A 35 -6.35 4.87 -8.45
CA GLN A 35 -5.10 5.40 -7.89
C GLN A 35 -4.91 4.92 -6.45
N TYR A 36 -5.97 4.98 -5.65
CA TYR A 36 -5.98 4.50 -4.27
C TYR A 36 -5.68 3.01 -4.19
N GLY A 37 -6.36 2.18 -4.99
CA GLY A 37 -6.11 0.74 -5.02
C GLY A 37 -4.67 0.39 -5.38
N LEU A 38 -4.08 1.09 -6.37
CA LEU A 38 -2.68 0.91 -6.76
C LEU A 38 -1.73 1.31 -5.62
N GLN A 39 -2.01 2.44 -4.97
CA GLN A 39 -1.21 2.96 -3.87
C GLN A 39 -1.20 1.99 -2.67
N VAL A 40 -2.36 1.54 -2.23
CA VAL A 40 -2.50 0.59 -1.12
C VAL A 40 -1.83 -0.74 -1.45
N GLY A 41 -2.02 -1.23 -2.68
CA GLY A 41 -1.34 -2.44 -3.15
C GLY A 41 0.18 -2.32 -3.09
N PHE A 42 0.73 -1.21 -3.61
CA PHE A 42 2.17 -0.97 -3.57
C PHE A 42 2.71 -0.90 -2.13
N GLN A 43 2.03 -0.15 -1.25
CA GLN A 43 2.41 -0.04 0.17
C GLN A 43 2.40 -1.39 0.89
N ARG A 44 1.46 -2.27 0.56
CA ARG A 44 1.44 -3.64 1.11
C ARG A 44 2.68 -4.41 0.64
N PHE A 45 2.91 -4.48 -0.67
CA PHE A 45 3.92 -5.42 -1.20
C PHE A 45 5.37 -4.92 -1.18
N ILE A 46 5.64 -3.62 -1.03
CA ILE A 46 6.99 -3.07 -1.06
C ILE A 46 7.92 -3.70 -0.02
N LEU A 47 7.42 -3.89 1.21
CA LEU A 47 8.19 -4.49 2.30
C LEU A 47 8.56 -5.95 1.99
N LEU A 48 7.63 -6.70 1.37
CA LEU A 48 7.88 -8.08 0.97
C LEU A 48 8.96 -8.15 -0.12
N GLY A 49 8.88 -7.27 -1.12
CA GLY A 49 9.90 -7.19 -2.17
C GLY A 49 11.29 -6.86 -1.63
N GLN A 50 11.38 -5.94 -0.65
CA GLN A 50 12.64 -5.59 0.00
C GLN A 50 13.19 -6.72 0.88
N MET A 51 12.32 -7.46 1.58
CA MET A 51 12.74 -8.65 2.33
C MET A 51 13.32 -9.72 1.39
N GLU A 52 12.65 -9.99 0.27
CA GLU A 52 13.13 -10.94 -0.74
C GLU A 52 14.45 -10.48 -1.37
N GLY A 53 14.57 -9.18 -1.68
CA GLY A 53 15.81 -8.58 -2.17
C GLY A 53 16.98 -8.79 -1.21
N LEU A 54 16.76 -8.59 0.10
CA LEU A 54 17.81 -8.85 1.10
C LEU A 54 18.14 -10.35 1.19
N CYS A 55 17.14 -11.23 1.14
CA CYS A 55 17.38 -12.68 1.11
C CYS A 55 18.26 -13.09 -0.09
N ASN A 56 18.01 -12.55 -1.28
CA ASN A 56 18.82 -12.81 -2.47
C ASN A 56 20.27 -12.32 -2.29
N VAL A 57 20.46 -11.14 -1.70
CA VAL A 57 21.78 -10.61 -1.38
C VAL A 57 22.51 -11.48 -0.36
N ILE A 58 21.82 -11.96 0.68
CA ILE A 58 22.42 -12.86 1.69
C ILE A 58 22.89 -14.17 1.06
N GLU A 59 22.10 -14.75 0.16
CA GLU A 59 22.45 -15.99 -0.53
C GLU A 59 23.61 -15.82 -1.50
N SER A 60 23.73 -14.67 -2.17
CA SER A 60 24.84 -14.40 -3.09
C SER A 60 26.21 -14.37 -2.39
N TYR A 61 26.24 -14.09 -1.08
CA TYR A 61 27.46 -14.20 -0.26
C TYR A 61 27.85 -15.66 0.07
N GLY A 62 27.02 -16.65 -0.27
CA GLY A 62 27.37 -18.07 -0.11
C GLY A 62 27.52 -18.54 1.33
N LEU A 63 26.83 -17.89 2.28
CA LEU A 63 26.90 -18.26 3.70
C LEU A 63 26.31 -19.66 3.94
N GLN A 64 27.16 -20.66 4.20
CA GLN A 64 26.77 -22.06 4.41
C GLN A 64 26.20 -22.33 5.81
N ASN A 65 25.25 -21.52 6.27
CA ASN A 65 24.56 -21.75 7.52
C ASN A 65 23.20 -22.46 7.28
N PRO A 66 23.02 -23.71 7.72
CA PRO A 66 21.79 -24.47 7.45
C PRO A 66 20.53 -23.83 8.01
N VAL A 67 20.63 -23.13 9.15
CA VAL A 67 19.50 -22.43 9.78
C VAL A 67 19.09 -21.22 8.95
N LEU A 68 20.08 -20.46 8.45
CA LEU A 68 19.86 -19.31 7.58
C LEU A 68 19.16 -19.74 6.28
N VAL A 69 19.72 -20.74 5.58
CA VAL A 69 19.18 -21.27 4.32
C VAL A 69 17.74 -21.77 4.52
N LYS A 70 17.47 -22.54 5.58
CA LYS A 70 16.12 -23.03 5.87
C LYS A 70 15.12 -21.90 6.12
N ASN A 71 15.51 -20.86 6.85
CA ASN A 71 14.64 -19.73 7.12
C ASN A 71 14.35 -18.91 5.85
N ILE A 72 15.36 -18.70 4.99
CA ILE A 72 15.17 -18.03 3.69
C ILE A 72 14.22 -18.83 2.80
N GLN A 73 14.40 -20.16 2.72
CA GLN A 73 13.48 -21.04 1.99
C GLN A 73 12.04 -20.90 2.50
N THR A 74 11.85 -20.84 3.83
CA THR A 74 10.53 -20.68 4.46
C THR A 74 9.90 -19.33 4.10
N ILE A 75 10.68 -18.25 4.10
CA ILE A 75 10.23 -16.91 3.71
C ILE A 75 9.74 -16.94 2.26
N ARG A 76 10.48 -17.57 1.34
CA ARG A 76 10.07 -17.68 -0.06
C ARG A 76 8.80 -18.49 -0.26
N THR A 77 8.63 -19.59 0.44
CA THR A 77 7.37 -20.37 0.37
C THR A 77 6.20 -19.50 0.82
N LEU A 78 6.33 -18.84 1.98
CA LEU A 78 5.29 -17.95 2.48
C LEU A 78 4.98 -16.80 1.52
N MET A 79 5.98 -16.23 0.85
CA MET A 79 5.77 -15.17 -0.15
C MET A 79 5.08 -15.67 -1.42
N LYS A 80 5.34 -16.89 -1.88
CA LYS A 80 4.67 -17.49 -3.05
C LYS A 80 3.18 -17.72 -2.83
N ASP A 81 2.79 -17.98 -1.59
CA ASP A 81 1.39 -18.24 -1.22
C ASP A 81 0.56 -16.95 -1.12
N VAL A 82 1.21 -15.77 -1.16
CA VAL A 82 0.52 -14.48 -1.07
C VAL A 82 -0.20 -14.16 -2.38
N LYS A 83 -1.52 -14.05 -2.32
CA LYS A 83 -2.35 -13.58 -3.43
C LYS A 83 -2.27 -12.04 -3.53
N MET A 84 -2.26 -11.52 -4.76
CA MET A 84 -2.13 -10.08 -5.07
C MET A 84 -3.45 -9.42 -5.52
N ASN A 85 -4.56 -10.09 -5.26
CA ASN A 85 -5.93 -9.61 -5.43
C ASN A 85 -6.35 -8.69 -4.27
N ASN A 86 -7.44 -7.94 -4.47
CA ASN A 86 -7.94 -6.94 -3.52
C ASN A 86 -9.29 -7.33 -2.88
N ASP A 87 -9.64 -8.63 -2.86
CA ASP A 87 -10.78 -9.12 -2.08
C ASP A 87 -10.44 -9.22 -0.59
N ASP A 88 -11.48 -9.06 0.25
CA ASP A 88 -11.35 -9.01 1.71
C ASP A 88 -10.66 -10.26 2.29
N GLU A 89 -10.96 -11.44 1.77
CA GLU A 89 -10.34 -12.70 2.22
C GLU A 89 -8.82 -12.69 1.98
N SER A 90 -8.40 -12.20 0.82
CA SER A 90 -6.99 -12.15 0.45
C SER A 90 -6.23 -11.07 1.24
N VAL A 91 -6.89 -9.97 1.61
CA VAL A 91 -6.33 -8.97 2.52
C VAL A 91 -6.08 -9.58 3.91
N VAL A 92 -7.06 -10.31 4.45
CA VAL A 92 -6.95 -10.96 5.76
C VAL A 92 -5.83 -12.01 5.75
N GLU A 93 -5.70 -12.79 4.68
CA GLU A 93 -4.63 -13.78 4.56
C GLU A 93 -3.25 -13.12 4.43
N TYR A 94 -3.15 -12.05 3.65
CA TYR A 94 -1.94 -11.24 3.52
C TYR A 94 -1.45 -10.76 4.90
N GLU A 95 -2.31 -10.21 5.74
CA GLU A 95 -1.93 -9.71 7.07
C GLU A 95 -1.38 -10.83 7.97
N LYS A 96 -2.02 -12.00 7.95
CA LYS A 96 -1.57 -13.18 8.70
C LYS A 96 -0.20 -13.66 8.21
N VAL A 97 0.00 -13.72 6.90
CA VAL A 97 1.28 -14.13 6.29
C VAL A 97 2.36 -13.10 6.60
N LEU A 98 2.06 -11.81 6.56
CA LEU A 98 2.99 -10.72 6.86
C LEU A 98 3.56 -10.84 8.29
N VAL A 99 2.73 -11.13 9.28
CA VAL A 99 3.19 -11.33 10.66
C VAL A 99 4.18 -12.50 10.75
N LYS A 100 3.89 -13.61 10.07
CA LYS A 100 4.79 -14.78 10.00
C LYS A 100 6.10 -14.42 9.31
N LEU A 101 6.04 -13.69 8.20
CA LEU A 101 7.20 -13.22 7.44
C LEU A 101 8.10 -12.30 8.28
N LYS A 102 7.54 -11.28 8.94
CA LYS A 102 8.31 -10.38 9.83
C LYS A 102 9.06 -11.17 10.91
N ASN A 103 8.42 -12.17 11.52
CA ASN A 103 9.04 -12.99 12.57
C ASN A 103 10.15 -13.91 12.03
N LYS A 104 9.95 -14.51 10.85
CA LYS A 104 11.01 -15.31 10.20
C LYS A 104 12.17 -14.44 9.75
N PHE A 105 11.89 -13.27 9.19
CA PHE A 105 12.91 -12.33 8.75
C PHE A 105 13.75 -11.79 9.91
N ARG A 106 13.14 -11.49 11.08
CA ARG A 106 13.89 -11.20 12.32
C ARG A 106 14.92 -12.28 12.64
N THR A 107 14.56 -13.55 12.50
CA THR A 107 15.46 -14.68 12.76
C THR A 107 16.62 -14.72 11.76
N VAL A 108 16.36 -14.39 10.49
CA VAL A 108 17.39 -14.24 9.45
C VAL A 108 18.37 -13.13 9.81
N LEU A 109 17.87 -11.94 10.19
CA LEU A 109 18.71 -10.80 10.58
C LEU A 109 19.60 -11.11 11.79
N ILE A 110 19.06 -11.77 12.83
CA ILE A 110 19.82 -12.16 14.02
C ILE A 110 20.91 -13.17 13.65
N THR A 111 20.57 -14.17 12.82
CA THR A 111 21.53 -15.19 12.36
C THR A 111 22.64 -14.54 11.53
N LEU A 112 22.28 -13.67 10.58
CA LEU A 112 23.22 -12.92 9.76
C LEU A 112 24.14 -12.05 10.62
N GLN A 113 23.60 -11.32 11.60
CA GLN A 113 24.39 -10.50 12.50
C GLN A 113 25.43 -11.33 13.25
N ARG A 114 25.06 -12.52 13.73
CA ARG A 114 26.01 -13.43 14.41
C ARG A 114 27.14 -13.89 13.49
N LEU A 115 26.83 -14.17 12.23
CA LEU A 115 27.81 -14.62 11.24
C LEU A 115 28.74 -13.50 10.78
N VAL A 116 28.25 -12.26 10.73
CA VAL A 116 28.99 -11.08 10.24
C VAL A 116 29.74 -10.36 11.39
N LYS A 117 29.54 -10.76 12.65
CA LYS A 117 29.97 -9.96 13.81
C LYS A 117 31.50 -9.78 13.91
N ASN A 118 31.92 -8.57 13.55
CA ASN A 118 32.97 -7.77 14.20
C ASN A 118 32.33 -7.02 15.39
N GLU A 119 32.96 -7.02 16.57
CA GLU A 119 32.36 -6.65 17.87
C GLU A 119 31.83 -5.20 18.03
N LYS A 120 32.04 -4.30 17.06
CA LYS A 120 31.91 -2.84 17.26
C LYS A 120 30.68 -2.12 16.64
N LYS A 121 29.72 -2.81 16.01
CA LYS A 121 28.58 -2.14 15.35
C LYS A 121 27.22 -2.40 16.02
N LYS A 122 26.35 -1.38 16.01
CA LYS A 122 24.92 -1.47 16.36
C LYS A 122 24.31 -2.71 15.69
N GLY A 123 23.46 -3.41 16.42
CA GLY A 123 22.88 -4.67 15.93
C GLY A 123 21.96 -4.46 14.73
N LEU A 124 21.90 -5.47 13.86
CA LEU A 124 20.98 -5.52 12.73
C LEU A 124 19.61 -5.96 13.26
N THR A 125 18.74 -5.01 13.58
CA THR A 125 17.38 -5.28 14.04
C THR A 125 16.37 -5.10 12.91
N PHE A 126 15.17 -5.66 13.10
CA PHE A 126 14.11 -5.52 12.11
C PHE A 126 13.62 -4.08 12.00
N GLU A 127 13.65 -3.34 13.10
CA GLU A 127 13.21 -1.96 13.18
C GLU A 127 14.12 -1.07 12.32
N ILE A 128 15.44 -1.27 12.38
CA ILE A 128 16.39 -0.56 11.50
C ILE A 128 16.13 -0.89 10.03
N PHE A 129 15.84 -2.15 9.72
CA PHE A 129 15.46 -2.54 8.36
C PHE A 129 14.15 -1.87 7.92
N GLU A 130 13.14 -1.81 8.78
CA GLU A 130 11.84 -1.19 8.49
C GLU A 130 11.98 0.33 8.30
N ASP A 131 12.85 1.00 9.07
CA ASP A 131 13.12 2.43 8.92
C ASP A 131 13.84 2.73 7.58
N VAL A 132 14.84 1.93 7.22
CA VAL A 132 15.52 2.02 5.91
C VAL A 132 14.55 1.71 4.77
N SER A 133 13.71 0.69 4.93
CA SER A 133 12.66 0.30 4.00
C SER A 133 11.71 1.47 3.72
N LYS A 134 11.21 2.15 4.77
CA LYS A 134 10.36 3.34 4.68
C LYS A 134 11.08 4.51 4.01
N THR A 135 12.36 4.71 4.35
CA THR A 135 13.16 5.80 3.76
C THR A 135 13.36 5.59 2.25
N ILE A 136 13.62 4.34 1.83
CA ILE A 136 13.81 3.98 0.40
C ILE A 136 12.49 4.01 -0.36
N ALA A 137 11.41 3.51 0.23
CA ALA A 137 10.09 3.55 -0.39
C ALA A 137 9.55 4.98 -0.52
N GLY A 138 10.16 5.94 0.19
CA GLY A 138 9.62 7.27 0.40
C GLY A 138 8.46 7.22 1.40
N GLU A 139 8.15 8.36 2.01
CA GLU A 139 6.82 8.53 2.62
C GLU A 139 5.79 8.51 1.50
N ILE A 140 5.40 7.33 1.03
CA ILE A 140 4.13 7.18 0.31
C ILE A 140 3.08 7.36 1.40
N LYS A 141 2.79 8.61 1.75
CA LYS A 141 1.63 8.97 2.55
C LYS A 141 0.43 8.54 1.72
N GLY A 142 -0.11 7.37 2.08
CA GLY A 142 -1.51 7.07 1.82
C GLY A 142 -2.29 8.29 2.23
N PHE A 143 -3.10 8.85 1.34
CA PHE A 143 -4.22 9.61 1.82
C PHE A 143 -5.13 8.57 2.49
N VAL A 144 -4.86 8.32 3.76
CA VAL A 144 -5.85 7.72 4.65
C VAL A 144 -6.74 8.90 4.94
N GLU A 145 -7.97 8.90 4.40
CA GLU A 145 -8.98 9.76 4.98
C GLU A 145 -9.09 9.33 6.44
N ASP A 146 -8.44 10.07 7.34
CA ASP A 146 -8.82 10.05 8.75
C ASP A 146 -10.33 10.32 8.78
N GLU A 147 -11.10 9.69 9.66
CA GLU A 147 -12.55 9.92 9.81
C GLU A 147 -12.91 11.43 9.87
N ASN A 148 -11.99 12.25 10.41
CA ASN A 148 -12.06 13.72 10.43
C ASN A 148 -12.06 14.41 9.05
N THR A 149 -11.55 13.76 8.01
CA THR A 149 -11.43 14.28 6.64
C THR A 149 -12.71 13.99 5.84
N ALA A 150 -13.31 12.81 6.06
CA ALA A 150 -14.62 12.45 5.54
C ALA A 150 -15.73 13.37 6.09
N GLU A 151 -15.67 13.73 7.37
CA GLU A 151 -16.61 14.70 7.96
C GLU A 151 -16.45 16.12 7.38
N ARG A 152 -15.22 16.55 7.07
CA ARG A 152 -14.95 17.87 6.47
C ARG A 152 -15.47 17.99 5.04
N LYS A 153 -15.30 16.95 4.21
CA LYS A 153 -15.87 16.93 2.84
C LYS A 153 -17.40 17.01 2.88
N ASN A 154 -18.06 16.22 3.73
CA ASN A 154 -19.52 16.28 3.90
C ASN A 154 -20.02 17.66 4.36
N THR A 155 -19.28 18.33 5.25
CA THR A 155 -19.68 19.66 5.74
C THR A 155 -19.46 20.75 4.69
N GLN A 156 -18.41 20.63 3.88
CA GLN A 156 -18.09 21.60 2.82
C GLN A 156 -19.04 21.48 1.62
N ASP A 157 -19.43 20.27 1.22
CA ASP A 157 -20.45 20.04 0.19
C ASP A 157 -21.84 20.51 0.64
N GLN A 158 -22.16 20.40 1.94
CA GLN A 158 -23.40 20.97 2.50
C GLN A 158 -23.36 22.50 2.55
N ALA A 159 -22.21 23.12 2.81
CA ALA A 159 -22.07 24.57 2.91
C ALA A 159 -22.08 25.29 1.53
N GLN A 160 -21.79 24.58 0.44
CA GLN A 160 -21.90 25.11 -0.92
C GLN A 160 -23.28 24.93 -1.57
N SER A 161 -24.22 24.25 -0.88
CA SER A 161 -25.61 24.04 -1.34
C SER A 161 -26.64 25.00 -0.69
N TRP A 162 -26.21 26.12 -0.12
CA TRP A 162 -27.09 27.19 0.39
C TRP A 162 -26.81 28.54 -0.27
#